data_AF-A0AAP9WFQ5-F1
#
_entry.id   AF-A0AAP9WFQ5-F1
#
_cell.length_a   1.000
_cell.length_b   1.000
_cell.length_c   1.000
_cell.angle_alpha   90.00
_cell.angle_beta   90.00
_cell.angle_gamma   90.00
#
_symmetry.space_group_name_H-M   'P 1'
#
loop_
_entity.id
_entity.type
_entity.pdbx_description
1 polymer ?
#
loop_
_entity_poly.entity_id
_entity_poly.type
_entity_poly.pdbx_seq_one_letter_code
_entity_poly.pdbx_strand_id
1 'polypeptide(L)'
;MAKDFSDVVGHRYRVDGSKSGEEFREDILEPIIKDSNVEVIEIDMDDTWGYPSSFLEECFGELVCKYGKELIKSKIKIISNQDESLKERILHFLTFS
;
A
#
# COMPACT_ATOMS: atom_id res chain seq x y z
N MET A 1 8.25 -4.33 -26.44
CA MET A 1 8.17 -5.58 -25.65
C MET A 1 8.46 -5.20 -24.21
N ALA A 2 7.41 -5.05 -23.39
CA ALA A 2 7.52 -4.72 -21.97
C ALA A 2 7.48 -6.04 -21.18
N LYS A 3 8.66 -6.47 -20.70
CA LYS A 3 8.84 -7.60 -19.79
C LYS A 3 9.71 -7.09 -18.65
N ASP A 4 9.11 -6.47 -17.63
CA ASP A 4 9.88 -6.01 -16.46
C ASP A 4 9.09 -6.09 -15.13
N PHE A 5 8.19 -7.07 -15.03
CA PHE A 5 7.45 -7.38 -13.81
C PHE A 5 7.35 -8.91 -13.59
N SER A 6 8.43 -9.65 -13.87
CA SER A 6 8.42 -11.12 -13.78
C SER A 6 9.28 -11.71 -12.65
N ASP A 7 9.75 -10.92 -11.69
CA ASP A 7 10.47 -11.41 -10.52
C ASP A 7 9.90 -10.72 -9.27
N VAL A 8 9.17 -11.50 -8.47
CA VAL A 8 8.72 -11.27 -7.08
C VAL A 8 8.48 -9.79 -6.69
N VAL A 9 7.25 -9.31 -6.90
CA VAL A 9 6.75 -8.13 -6.17
C VAL A 9 6.42 -8.52 -4.73
N GLY A 10 6.81 -7.69 -3.75
CA GLY A 10 6.30 -7.84 -2.38
C GLY A 10 7.33 -8.12 -1.28
N HIS A 11 8.60 -7.77 -1.45
CA HIS A 11 9.53 -7.72 -0.33
C HIS A 11 9.08 -6.69 0.72
N ARG A 12 9.37 -6.94 2.00
CA ARG A 12 9.02 -6.02 3.09
C ARG A 12 9.89 -4.77 3.00
N TYR A 13 11.20 -4.96 3.07
CA TYR A 13 12.17 -3.87 3.14
C TYR A 13 12.91 -3.66 1.83
N ARG A 14 13.45 -2.45 1.62
CA ARG A 14 14.27 -2.11 0.42
C ARG A 14 15.50 -3.02 0.26
N VAL A 15 16.03 -3.50 1.39
CA VAL A 15 17.23 -4.36 1.42
C VAL A 15 16.98 -5.75 0.84
N ASP A 16 15.73 -6.19 0.80
CA ASP A 16 15.33 -7.51 0.31
C ASP A 16 15.05 -7.51 -1.21
N GLY A 17 14.96 -6.33 -1.84
CA GLY A 17 14.83 -6.19 -3.29
C GLY A 17 14.07 -4.93 -3.71
N SER A 18 14.13 -4.63 -5.02
CA SER A 18 13.36 -3.55 -5.64
C SER A 18 11.86 -3.77 -5.51
N LYS A 19 11.05 -2.69 -5.52
CA LYS A 19 9.57 -2.74 -5.41
C LYS A 19 9.10 -3.31 -4.06
N SER A 20 9.76 -2.91 -2.97
CA SER A 20 9.41 -3.31 -1.60
C SER A 20 8.25 -2.47 -1.03
N GLY A 21 7.63 -2.96 0.05
CA GLY A 21 6.57 -2.24 0.74
C GLY A 21 7.06 -0.96 1.40
N GLU A 22 8.27 -0.99 1.93
CA GLU A 22 8.97 0.19 2.45
C GLU A 22 9.17 1.26 1.37
N GLU A 23 9.62 0.88 0.16
CA GLU A 23 9.78 1.79 -0.97
C GLU A 23 8.46 2.43 -1.37
N PHE A 24 7.40 1.63 -1.51
CA PHE A 24 6.07 2.14 -1.85
C PHE A 24 5.53 3.10 -0.77
N ARG A 25 5.72 2.76 0.51
CA ARG A 25 5.30 3.63 1.62
C ARG A 25 6.05 4.96 1.58
N GLU A 26 7.38 4.94 1.65
CA GLU A 26 8.19 6.13 1.89
C GLU A 26 8.33 7.03 0.65
N ASP A 27 8.44 6.46 -0.55
CA ASP A 27 8.71 7.25 -1.75
C ASP A 27 7.42 7.70 -2.45
N ILE A 28 6.31 6.99 -2.23
CA ILE A 28 5.04 7.27 -2.92
C ILE A 28 3.98 7.73 -1.93
N LEU A 29 3.61 6.94 -0.92
CA LEU A 29 2.48 7.27 -0.04
C LEU A 29 2.79 8.43 0.91
N GLU A 30 3.95 8.43 1.56
CA GLU A 30 4.28 9.44 2.57
C GLU A 30 4.36 10.87 2.02
N PRO A 31 4.98 11.14 0.86
CA PRO A 31 5.01 12.48 0.28
C PRO A 31 3.59 12.99 -0.02
N ILE A 32 2.72 12.11 -0.55
CA ILE A 32 1.34 12.46 -0.91
C ILE A 32 0.50 12.70 0.35
N ILE A 33 0.68 11.90 1.41
CA ILE A 33 -0.04 12.07 2.67
C ILE A 33 0.32 13.40 3.34
N LYS A 34 1.60 13.79 3.30
CA LYS A 34 2.10 15.06 3.85
C LYS A 34 1.64 16.27 3.04
N ASP A 35 1.28 16.10 1.77
CA ASP A 35 0.71 17.18 0.98
C ASP A 35 -0.70 17.53 1.50
N SER A 36 -0.84 18.76 1.99
CA SER A 36 -2.10 19.28 2.54
C SER A 36 -3.13 19.61 1.46
N ASN A 37 -2.71 19.71 0.19
CA ASN A 37 -3.60 19.92 -0.95
C ASN A 37 -4.24 18.60 -1.43
N VAL A 38 -3.70 17.45 -0.99
CA VAL A 38 -4.25 16.14 -1.34
C VAL A 38 -5.23 15.69 -0.26
N GLU A 39 -6.52 15.75 -0.61
CA GLU A 39 -7.61 15.33 0.27
C GLU A 39 -7.78 13.80 0.30
N VAL A 40 -7.69 13.15 -0.86
CA VAL A 40 -7.89 11.70 -1.02
C VAL A 40 -6.83 11.10 -1.96
N ILE A 41 -6.38 9.90 -1.62
CA ILE A 41 -5.42 9.07 -2.33
C ILE A 41 -6.14 7.79 -2.76
N GLU A 42 -6.36 7.64 -4.06
CA GLU A 42 -6.92 6.42 -4.63
C GLU A 42 -5.79 5.45 -4.99
N ILE A 43 -5.85 4.24 -4.44
CA ILE A 43 -4.86 3.19 -4.69
C ILE A 43 -5.57 2.05 -5.41
N ASP A 44 -5.20 1.86 -6.68
CA ASP A 44 -5.71 0.79 -7.53
C ASP A 44 -4.84 -0.47 -7.39
N MET A 45 -5.49 -1.56 -7.00
CA MET A 45 -4.88 -2.86 -6.78
C MET A 45 -5.32 -3.91 -7.82
N ASP A 46 -6.17 -3.51 -8.78
CA ASP A 46 -6.59 -4.36 -9.89
C ASP A 46 -5.44 -4.60 -10.90
N ASP A 47 -5.59 -5.62 -11.74
CA ASP A 47 -4.62 -6.08 -12.74
C ASP A 47 -3.25 -6.49 -12.17
N THR A 48 -3.26 -6.97 -10.92
CA THR A 48 -2.08 -7.50 -10.23
C THR A 48 -2.21 -8.98 -9.90
N TRP A 49 -1.07 -9.67 -9.74
CA TRP A 49 -1.04 -11.08 -9.32
C TRP A 49 -1.27 -11.27 -7.81
N GLY A 50 -1.72 -10.23 -7.11
CA GLY A 50 -1.90 -10.19 -5.67
C GLY A 50 -0.66 -9.73 -4.90
N TYR A 51 -0.88 -9.47 -3.61
CA TYR A 51 0.14 -8.90 -2.71
C TYR A 51 0.31 -9.76 -1.44
N PRO A 52 1.55 -10.03 -1.02
CA PRO A 52 1.80 -10.76 0.22
C PRO A 52 1.39 -9.92 1.43
N SER A 53 0.92 -10.58 2.51
CA SER A 53 0.48 -9.88 3.72
C SER A 53 1.57 -9.02 4.34
N SER A 54 2.83 -9.48 4.30
CA SER A 54 3.99 -8.73 4.80
C SER A 54 4.21 -7.41 4.06
N PHE A 55 3.95 -7.38 2.75
CA PHE A 55 4.00 -6.14 1.98
C PHE A 55 2.88 -5.19 2.38
N LEU A 56 1.65 -5.70 2.51
CA LEU A 56 0.49 -4.89 2.89
C LEU A 56 0.62 -4.32 4.31
N GLU A 57 1.12 -5.12 5.26
CA GLU A 57 1.41 -4.70 6.63
C GLU A 57 2.45 -3.56 6.65
N GLU A 58 3.53 -3.71 5.90
CA GLU A 58 4.57 -2.70 5.81
C GLU A 58 4.10 -1.41 5.12
N CYS A 59 3.25 -1.53 4.10
CA CYS A 59 2.70 -0.36 3.41
C CYS A 59 1.68 0.38 4.26
N PHE A 60 0.67 -0.33 4.76
CA PHE A 60 -0.54 0.27 5.34
C PHE A 60 -0.54 0.26 6.87
N GLY A 61 -0.04 -0.81 7.49
CA GLY A 61 0.02 -0.93 8.95
C GLY A 61 1.00 0.08 9.56
N GLU A 62 2.24 0.11 9.04
CA GLU A 62 3.25 1.09 9.49
C GLU A 62 2.81 2.54 9.22
N LEU A 63 2.09 2.78 8.14
CA LEU A 63 1.57 4.10 7.80
C LEU A 63 0.50 4.57 8.80
N VAL A 64 -0.40 3.68 9.20
CA VAL A 64 -1.36 3.93 10.29
C VAL A 64 -0.63 4.19 11.61
N CYS A 65 0.39 3.40 11.93
CA CYS A 65 1.19 3.58 13.14
C CYS A 65 1.87 4.96 13.19
N LYS A 66 2.39 5.42 12.05
CA LYS A 66 3.16 6.67 11.95
C LYS A 66 2.30 7.94 11.91
N TYR A 67 1.17 7.91 11.20
CA TYR A 67 0.35 9.11 10.93
C TYR A 67 -1.00 9.11 11.65
N GLY A 68 -1.37 8.00 12.28
CA GLY A 68 -2.64 7.83 12.96
C GLY A 68 -3.74 7.31 12.04
N LYS A 69 -4.50 6.35 12.57
CA LYS A 69 -5.58 5.65 11.90
C LYS A 69 -6.63 6.56 11.29
N GLU A 70 -7.07 7.59 12.01
CA GLU A 70 -8.15 8.47 11.55
C GLU A 70 -7.75 9.26 10.30
N LEU A 71 -6.52 9.80 10.28
CA LEU A 71 -6.00 10.54 9.13
C LEU A 71 -5.82 9.63 7.92
N ILE A 72 -5.23 8.45 8.12
CA ILE A 72 -4.98 7.54 7.00
C ILE A 72 -6.29 7.00 6.43
N LYS A 73 -7.28 6.67 7.26
CA LYS A 73 -8.60 6.23 6.80
C LYS A 73 -9.37 7.31 6.04
N SER A 74 -9.23 8.58 6.40
CA SER A 74 -9.89 9.67 5.67
C SER A 74 -9.19 9.96 4.34
N LYS A 75 -7.88 9.78 4.27
CA LYS A 75 -7.09 10.02 3.06
C LYS A 75 -7.07 8.85 2.08
N ILE A 76 -7.09 7.59 2.51
CA ILE A 76 -6.86 6.45 1.59
C ILE A 76 -8.17 5.79 1.16
N LYS A 77 -8.32 5.60 -0.16
CA LYS A 77 -9.39 4.83 -0.77
C LYS A 77 -8.80 3.70 -1.63
N ILE A 78 -9.15 2.47 -1.30
CA ILE A 78 -8.67 1.27 -2.00
C ILE A 78 -9.67 0.84 -3.07
N ILE A 79 -9.15 0.65 -4.28
CA ILE A 79 -9.86 0.08 -5.43
C ILE A 79 -9.29 -1.33 -5.66
N SER A 80 -10.17 -2.32 -5.65
CA SER A 80 -9.84 -3.74 -5.84
C SER A 80 -11.14 -4.45 -6.20
N ASN A 81 -11.54 -4.35 -7.46
CA ASN A 81 -12.79 -4.91 -7.98
C ASN A 81 -12.63 -6.36 -8.45
N GLN A 82 -11.40 -6.78 -8.76
CA GLN A 82 -11.08 -8.13 -9.21
C GLN A 82 -10.85 -9.10 -8.03
N ASP A 83 -10.38 -8.60 -6.88
CA ASP A 83 -10.13 -9.39 -5.67
C ASP A 83 -10.67 -8.68 -4.42
N GLU A 84 -11.85 -9.09 -3.94
CA GLU A 84 -12.47 -8.52 -2.74
C GLU A 84 -11.69 -8.89 -1.47
N SER A 85 -11.07 -10.07 -1.44
CA SER A 85 -10.30 -10.55 -0.27
C SER A 85 -9.05 -9.70 -0.02
N LEU A 86 -8.42 -9.22 -1.09
CA LEU A 86 -7.31 -8.28 -1.02
C LEU A 86 -7.75 -6.95 -0.39
N LYS A 87 -8.92 -6.45 -0.81
CA LYS A 87 -9.51 -5.24 -0.22
C LYS A 87 -9.75 -5.41 1.28
N GLU A 88 -10.36 -6.52 1.69
CA GLU A 88 -10.62 -6.82 3.10
C GLU A 88 -9.32 -6.87 3.93
N ARG A 89 -8.27 -7.51 3.39
CA ARG A 89 -6.96 -7.57 4.06
C ARG A 89 -6.35 -6.18 4.25
N ILE A 90 -6.41 -5.32 3.24
CA ILE A 90 -5.90 -3.93 3.35
C ILE A 90 -6.72 -3.15 4.37
N LEU A 91 -8.05 -3.24 4.30
CA LEU A 91 -8.94 -2.58 5.26
C LEU A 91 -8.73 -3.05 6.70
N HIS A 92 -8.34 -4.32 6.89
CA HIS A 92 -7.95 -4.85 8.18
C HIS A 92 -6.69 -4.13 8.72
N PHE A 93 -5.62 -4.00 7.93
CA PHE A 93 -4.42 -3.24 8.33
C PHE A 93 -4.72 -1.76 8.58
N LEU A 94 -5.60 -1.15 7.79
CA LEU A 94 -6.05 0.23 8.02
C LEU A 94 -6.87 0.40 9.30
N THR A 95 -7.38 -0.70 9.88
CA THR A 95 -8.29 -0.66 11.04
C THR A 95 -7.68 -1.17 12.33
N PHE A 96 -6.84 -2.20 12.29
CA PHE A 96 -6.42 -2.95 13.46
C PHE A 96 -4.91 -2.85 13.75
N SER A 97 -4.17 -2.03 12.99
CA SER A 97 -2.79 -1.63 13.29
C SER A 97 -2.71 -0.42 14.22
#